data_AF-A0A947GRX2-F1
#
_entry.id   AF-A0A947GRX2-F1
#
_cell.length_a   1.000
_cell.length_b   1.000
_cell.length_c   1.000
_cell.angle_alpha   90.00
_cell.angle_beta   90.00
_cell.angle_gamma   90.00
#
_symmetry.space_group_name_H-M   'P 1'
#
loop_
_entity.id
_entity.type
_entity.pdbx_description
1 polymer ?
#
loop_
_entity_poly.entity_id
_entity_poly.type
_entity_poly.pdbx_seq_one_letter_code
_entity_poly.pdbx_strand_id
1 'polypeptide(L)' 'WGLSNVYEIYPVWRHRYAPGVTRNTEHVFGLCIPQRCAVTLNPREHTAWQWLPYHAAAERCFSPSNAEAILLLPQFIA' A
#
# COMPACT_ATOMS: atom_id res chain seq x y z
N TRP A 1 10.99 9.68 -0.42
CA TRP A 1 10.27 8.78 -1.34
C TRP A 1 10.69 9.06 -2.77
N GLY A 2 9.86 9.67 -3.63
CA GLY A 2 10.21 9.83 -5.05
C GLY A 2 10.32 8.50 -5.80
N LEU A 3 9.66 7.45 -5.28
CA LEU A 3 9.66 6.11 -5.85
C LEU A 3 8.39 5.89 -6.68
N SER A 4 8.52 5.16 -7.78
CA SER A 4 7.40 4.66 -8.56
C SER A 4 7.60 3.23 -9.00
N ASN A 5 6.51 2.47 -9.00
CA ASN A 5 6.46 1.08 -9.46
C ASN A 5 5.58 1.00 -10.70
N VAL A 6 5.96 0.16 -11.66
CA VAL A 6 5.09 -0.20 -12.79
C VAL A 6 4.90 -1.71 -12.78
N TYR A 7 3.65 -2.15 -12.64
CA TYR A 7 3.32 -3.57 -12.56
C TYR A 7 2.05 -3.90 -13.36
N GLU A 8 1.88 -5.18 -13.68
CA GLU A 8 0.66 -5.67 -14.31
C GLU A 8 -0.49 -5.68 -13.30
N ILE A 9 -1.63 -5.10 -13.69
CA ILE A 9 -2.86 -5.15 -12.91
C ILE A 9 -3.30 -6.62 -12.82
N TYR A 10 -3.44 -7.13 -11.59
CA TYR A 10 -3.81 -8.53 -11.42
C TYR A 10 -5.11 -8.86 -12.14
N PRO A 11 -5.22 -10.06 -12.74
CA PRO A 11 -6.36 -10.44 -13.57
C PRO A 11 -7.72 -10.22 -12.89
N VAL A 12 -7.83 -10.53 -11.60
CA VAL A 12 -9.08 -10.42 -10.84
C VAL A 12 -9.59 -8.98 -10.71
N TRP A 13 -8.71 -7.96 -10.76
CA TRP A 13 -9.10 -6.54 -10.69
C TRP A 13 -9.13 -5.83 -12.04
N ARG A 14 -8.60 -6.45 -13.11
CA ARG A 14 -8.47 -5.82 -14.44
C ARG A 14 -9.79 -5.35 -15.04
N HIS A 15 -10.90 -6.03 -14.74
CA HIS A 15 -12.24 -5.66 -15.21
C HIS A 15 -12.72 -4.29 -14.71
N ARG A 16 -12.07 -3.71 -13.68
CA ARG A 16 -12.36 -2.38 -13.16
C ARG A 16 -11.71 -1.25 -13.98
N TYR A 17 -10.83 -1.60 -14.90
CA TYR A 17 -10.08 -0.65 -15.73
C TYR A 17 -10.62 -0.64 -17.17
N ALA A 18 -10.34 0.43 -17.91
CA ALA A 18 -10.76 0.56 -19.30
C ALA A 18 -10.15 -0.54 -20.20
N PRO A 19 -10.80 -0.89 -21.33
CA PRO A 19 -10.27 -1.87 -22.27
C PRO A 19 -8.83 -1.58 -22.70
N GLY A 20 -7.97 -2.60 -22.68
CA GLY A 20 -6.55 -2.50 -23.03
C GLY A 20 -5.63 -2.01 -21.91
N VAL A 21 -6.17 -1.50 -20.80
CA VAL A 21 -5.35 -1.08 -19.64
C VAL A 21 -4.93 -2.31 -18.83
N THR A 22 -3.62 -2.60 -18.84
CA THR A 22 -3.05 -3.79 -18.19
C THR A 22 -1.99 -3.46 -17.15
N ARG A 23 -1.49 -2.22 -17.11
CA ARG A 23 -0.44 -1.80 -16.18
C ARG A 23 -0.91 -0.69 -15.26
N ASN A 24 -0.45 -0.76 -14.02
CA ASN A 24 -0.61 0.28 -13.02
C ASN A 24 0.74 0.97 -12.80
N THR A 25 0.73 2.30 -12.79
CA THR A 25 1.85 3.10 -12.27
C THR A 25 1.48 3.55 -10.86
N GLU A 26 2.25 3.12 -9.88
CA GLU A 26 2.07 3.45 -8.46
C GLU A 26 3.15 4.44 -8.03
N HIS A 27 2.77 5.51 -7.35
CA HIS A 27 3.69 6.47 -6.74
C HIS A 27 3.63 6.38 -5.24
N VAL A 28 4.79 6.28 -4.58
CA VAL A 28 4.87 6.05 -3.13
C VAL A 28 4.98 7.36 -2.38
N PHE A 29 4.10 7.54 -1.39
CA PHE A 29 4.11 8.63 -0.42
C PHE A 29 4.11 8.07 1.00
N GLY A 30 4.61 8.86 1.95
CA GLY A 30 4.57 8.53 3.37
C GLY A 30 3.93 9.66 4.18
N LEU A 31 3.22 9.29 5.24
CA LEU A 31 2.61 10.20 6.20
C LEU A 31 3.00 9.75 7.60
N CYS A 32 3.80 10.56 8.29
CA CYS A 32 4.09 10.35 9.71
C CYS A 32 2.97 10.97 10.55
N ILE A 33 2.37 10.19 11.44
CA ILE A 33 1.38 10.69 12.40
C ILE A 33 2.04 10.89 13.77
N PRO A 34 1.61 11.87 14.59
CA PRO A 34 2.27 12.19 15.86
C PRO A 34 2.28 11.01 16.85
N GLN A 35 1.23 10.20 16.83
CA GLN A 35 1.08 9.01 17.66
C GLN A 35 0.03 8.07 17.06
N ARG A 36 0.02 6.81 17.49
CA ARG A 36 -1.04 5.85 17.11
C ARG A 36 -2.39 6.38 17.60
N CYS A 37 -3.40 6.23 16.74
CA CYS A 37 -4.78 6.62 17.04
C CYS A 37 -5.75 5.50 16.67
N ALA A 38 -6.99 5.60 17.16
CA ALA A 38 -8.06 4.72 16.74
C ALA A 38 -8.42 5.00 15.27
N VAL A 39 -8.43 3.96 14.43
CA VAL A 39 -8.79 4.08 13.02
C VAL A 39 -10.29 3.89 12.87
N THR A 40 -10.96 4.85 12.23
CA THR A 40 -12.37 4.72 11.82
C THR A 40 -12.40 4.38 10.33
N LEU A 41 -13.00 3.24 9.97
CA LEU A 41 -13.06 2.79 8.59
C LEU A 41 -14.36 3.26 7.93
N ASN A 42 -14.28 3.59 6.64
CA ASN A 42 -15.47 3.63 5.78
C ASN A 42 -15.86 2.18 5.45
N PRO A 43 -17.03 1.68 5.91
CA PRO A 43 -17.41 0.27 5.76
C PRO A 43 -17.63 -0.15 4.30
N ARG A 44 -17.72 0.80 3.36
CA ARG A 44 -17.82 0.51 1.92
C ARG A 44 -16.48 0.21 1.25
N GLU A 45 -15.36 0.49 1.94
CA GLU A 45 -14.02 0.39 1.37
C GLU A 45 -13.15 -0.63 2.12
N HIS A 46 -13.21 -0.64 3.46
CA HIS A 46 -12.36 -1.48 4.31
C HIS A 46 -13.18 -2.14 5.42
N THR A 47 -12.83 -3.37 5.76
CA THR A 47 -13.57 -4.19 6.74
C THR A 47 -12.87 -4.35 8.08
N ALA A 48 -11.55 -4.20 8.15
CA ALA A 48 -10.76 -4.36 9.37
C ALA A 48 -9.45 -3.54 9.31
N TRP A 49 -8.84 -3.28 10.46
CA TRP A 49 -7.55 -2.58 10.58
C TRP A 49 -6.74 -3.12 11.76
N GLN A 50 -5.43 -2.89 11.74
CA GLN A 50 -4.52 -3.16 12.85
C GLN A 50 -3.27 -2.27 12.77
N TRP A 51 -2.72 -1.88 13.92
CA TRP A 51 -1.37 -1.32 14.02
C TRP A 51 -0.36 -2.45 14.24
N LEU A 52 0.69 -2.52 13.43
CA LEU A 52 1.72 -3.55 13.51
C LEU A 52 3.14 -2.94 13.50
N PRO A 53 4.14 -3.62 14.06
CA PRO A 53 5.54 -3.36 13.73
C PRO A 53 5.78 -3.51 12.23
N TYR A 54 6.68 -2.70 11.65
CA TYR A 54 6.79 -2.57 10.19
C TYR A 54 7.14 -3.89 9.48
N HIS A 55 7.97 -4.75 10.07
CA HIS A 55 8.27 -6.06 9.47
C HIS A 55 7.04 -6.96 9.37
N ALA A 56 6.25 -7.04 10.44
CA ALA A 56 4.99 -7.79 10.44
C ALA A 56 3.93 -7.16 9.51
N ALA A 57 3.93 -5.83 9.36
CA ALA A 57 3.06 -5.16 8.41
C ALA A 57 3.43 -5.51 6.96
N ALA A 58 4.72 -5.54 6.63
CA ALA A 58 5.21 -5.94 5.31
C ALA A 58 4.85 -7.39 4.98
N GLU A 59 5.03 -8.31 5.91
CA GLU A 59 4.65 -9.73 5.76
C GLU A 59 3.15 -9.92 5.53
N ARG A 60 2.30 -9.03 6.08
CA ARG A 60 0.84 -9.13 5.94
C ARG A 60 0.33 -8.58 4.61
N CYS A 61 1.13 -7.80 3.88
CA CYS A 61 0.73 -7.23 2.61
C CYS A 61 0.55 -8.31 1.55
N PHE A 62 -0.60 -8.28 0.88
CA PHE A 62 -0.82 -9.04 -0.34
C PHE A 62 -0.04 -8.44 -1.53
N SER A 63 0.05 -7.10 -1.59
CA SER A 63 0.80 -6.41 -2.65
C SER A 63 2.30 -6.39 -2.32
N PRO A 64 3.17 -6.93 -3.20
CA PRO A 64 4.62 -6.87 -3.00
C PRO A 64 5.16 -5.43 -2.94
N SER A 65 4.61 -4.51 -3.73
CA SER A 65 5.06 -3.12 -3.74
C SER A 65 4.75 -2.38 -2.43
N ASN A 66 3.64 -2.72 -1.76
CA ASN A 66 3.34 -2.21 -0.42
C ASN A 66 4.32 -2.76 0.62
N ALA A 67 4.61 -4.07 0.56
CA ALA A 67 5.56 -4.70 1.47
C ALA A 67 6.95 -4.04 1.35
N GLU A 68 7.42 -3.83 0.11
CA GLU A 68 8.67 -3.15 -0.17
C GLU A 68 8.68 -1.70 0.34
N ALA A 69 7.62 -0.93 0.09
CA ALA A 69 7.51 0.44 0.61
C ALA A 69 7.63 0.51 2.14
N ILE A 70 7.04 -0.46 2.86
CA ILE A 70 7.15 -0.57 4.32
C ILE A 70 8.58 -0.93 4.74
N LEU A 71 9.23 -1.88 4.07
CA LEU A 71 10.60 -2.30 4.38
C LEU A 71 11.64 -1.22 4.07
N LEU A 72 11.36 -0.33 3.11
CA LEU A 72 12.19 0.83 2.79
C LEU A 72 12.02 1.98 3.78
N LEU A 73 10.98 1.99 4.63
CA LEU A 73 10.68 3.08 5.55
C LEU A 73 11.91 3.56 6.36
N PRO A 74 12.77 2.69 6.95
CA PRO A 74 13.95 3.14 7.69
C PRO A 74 14.93 4.01 6.89
N GLN A 75 14.93 3.92 5.55
CA GLN A 75 15.78 4.74 4.68
C GLN A 75 15.21 6.15 4.45
N PHE A 76 13.94 6.40 4.80
CA PHE A 76 13.22 7.63 4.50
C PHE A 76 12.76 8.43 5.73
N ILE A 77 13.01 7.91 6.94
CA ILE A 77 12.57 8.54 8.22
C ILE A 77 13.72 9.12 9.05
N ALA A 78 14.87 9.41 8.42
CA ALA A 78 15.98 10.09 9.07
C ALA A 78 15.61 11.49 9.55
#